data_AF-A0A5E4HYH1-F1
#
_entry.id   AF-A0A5E4HYH1-F1
#
_cell.length_a   1.000
_cell.length_b   1.000
_cell.length_c   1.000
_cell.angle_alpha   90.00
_cell.angle_beta   90.00
_cell.angle_gamma   90.00
#
_symmetry.space_group_name_H-M   'P 1'
#
loop_
_entity.id
_entity.type
_entity.pdbx_description
1 polymer ?
#
loop_
_entity_poly.entity_id
_entity_poly.type
_entity_poly.pdbx_seq_one_letter_code
_entity_poly.pdbx_strand_id
1 'polypeptide(L)'
;MGIRPGHTVRGTTKQPWARYSKKRPKQSFVKAMPHLSLLVYHMGDGKKTYDTQYDLCTETDIQLRDNALEAARQAANKFLEKKIMGQYYFLVRVYPHNVIRENKMIAGAGADRLQKGMRAAFGRATDRAARMRAGQAVFTFKSAGVNRPHIMEAIRRAKAKMSGYYVVKETPLASSA
;
A
#
# COMPACT_ATOMS: atom_id res chain seq x y z
N MET A 1 -7.02 -21.71 -2.85
CA MET A 1 -7.50 -20.72 -3.84
C MET A 1 -6.59 -19.50 -3.77
N GLY A 2 -6.02 -19.07 -4.89
CA GLY A 2 -5.07 -17.95 -4.94
C GLY A 2 -5.73 -16.58 -4.68
N ILE A 3 -4.90 -15.55 -4.54
CA ILE A 3 -5.33 -14.17 -4.35
C ILE A 3 -6.03 -13.67 -5.62
N ARG A 4 -7.14 -12.94 -5.48
CA ARG A 4 -7.86 -12.36 -6.62
C ARG A 4 -7.03 -11.27 -7.33
N PRO A 5 -7.20 -11.10 -8.65
CA PRO A 5 -6.53 -10.04 -9.40
C PRO A 5 -6.77 -8.64 -8.82
N GLY A 6 -5.77 -7.76 -8.91
CA GLY A 6 -5.80 -6.42 -8.31
C GLY A 6 -6.97 -5.54 -8.79
N HIS A 7 -7.37 -5.67 -10.05
CA HIS A 7 -8.45 -4.85 -10.62
C HIS A 7 -9.80 -5.05 -9.92
N THR A 8 -10.04 -6.21 -9.30
CA THR A 8 -11.30 -6.54 -8.61
C THR A 8 -11.52 -5.72 -7.33
N VAL A 9 -10.44 -5.20 -6.75
CA VAL A 9 -10.44 -4.50 -5.46
C VAL A 9 -9.86 -3.09 -5.56
N ARG A 10 -9.61 -2.59 -6.77
CA ARG A 10 -8.99 -1.27 -7.02
C ARG A 10 -9.94 -0.10 -6.73
N GLY A 11 -11.24 -0.31 -6.91
CA GLY A 11 -12.25 0.75 -6.79
C GLY A 11 -12.50 1.19 -5.34
N THR A 12 -12.74 2.49 -5.15
CA THR A 12 -13.04 3.13 -3.86
C THR A 12 -14.54 3.33 -3.61
N THR A 13 -15.39 2.92 -4.55
CA THR A 13 -16.85 3.13 -4.53
C THR A 13 -17.57 2.51 -3.32
N LYS A 14 -17.06 1.39 -2.81
CA LYS A 14 -17.66 0.69 -1.66
C LYS A 14 -17.37 1.45 -0.36
N GLN A 15 -18.28 1.38 0.61
CA GLN A 15 -18.03 1.94 1.94
C GLN A 15 -16.76 1.34 2.60
N PRO A 16 -15.97 2.13 3.34
CA PRO A 16 -14.82 1.62 4.09
C PRO A 16 -15.25 0.62 5.17
N TRP A 17 -14.52 -0.50 5.28
CA TRP A 17 -14.75 -1.51 6.31
C TRP A 17 -13.48 -1.71 7.12
N ALA A 18 -13.34 -0.93 8.20
CA ALA A 18 -12.10 -0.86 8.99
C ALA A 18 -12.32 -0.89 10.51
N ARG A 19 -13.57 -0.95 11.01
CA ARG A 19 -13.82 -0.92 12.46
C ARG A 19 -13.40 -2.24 13.11
N TYR A 20 -12.18 -2.22 13.62
CA TYR A 20 -11.56 -3.29 14.40
C TYR A 20 -10.88 -2.68 15.63
N SER A 21 -11.11 -3.26 16.80
CA SER A 21 -10.47 -2.91 18.06
C SER A 21 -10.01 -4.17 18.77
N LYS A 22 -8.69 -4.25 19.03
CA LYS A 22 -8.10 -5.32 19.84
C LYS A 22 -8.45 -5.19 21.32
N LYS A 23 -8.51 -3.95 21.83
CA LYS A 23 -8.83 -3.65 23.25
C LYS A 23 -10.32 -3.81 23.57
N ARG A 24 -11.22 -3.49 22.62
CA ARG A 24 -12.67 -3.61 22.79
C ARG A 24 -13.30 -4.49 21.69
N PRO A 25 -13.09 -5.83 21.71
CA PRO A 25 -13.58 -6.72 20.65
C PRO A 25 -15.10 -6.70 20.46
N LYS A 26 -15.87 -6.44 21.52
CA LYS A 26 -17.34 -6.32 21.46
C LYS A 26 -17.79 -5.17 20.53
N GLN A 27 -17.01 -4.09 20.46
CA GLN A 27 -17.31 -2.93 19.59
C GLN A 27 -16.78 -3.08 18.16
N SER A 28 -16.04 -4.16 17.87
CA SER A 28 -15.51 -4.45 16.53
C SER A 28 -16.61 -5.04 15.64
N PHE A 29 -16.79 -4.44 14.46
CA PHE A 29 -17.64 -5.00 13.40
C PHE A 29 -16.88 -6.01 12.53
N VAL A 30 -15.60 -5.77 12.31
CA VAL A 30 -14.69 -6.77 11.73
C VAL A 30 -14.31 -7.74 12.85
N LYS A 31 -14.72 -9.01 12.75
CA LYS A 31 -14.44 -10.02 13.79
C LYS A 31 -13.04 -10.63 13.67
N ALA A 32 -12.59 -10.90 12.45
CA ALA A 32 -11.26 -11.42 12.16
C ALA A 32 -10.53 -10.45 11.24
N MET A 33 -9.42 -9.89 11.73
CA MET A 33 -8.57 -9.00 10.93
C MET A 33 -7.60 -9.85 10.10
N PRO A 34 -7.49 -9.66 8.78
CA PRO A 34 -6.50 -10.38 7.99
C PRO A 34 -5.07 -10.00 8.36
N HIS A 35 -4.14 -10.88 8.00
CA HIS A 35 -2.71 -10.61 8.12
C HIS A 35 -2.32 -9.37 7.32
N LEU A 36 -1.28 -8.67 7.80
CA LEU A 36 -0.75 -7.46 7.18
C LEU A 36 0.65 -7.73 6.65
N SER A 37 0.82 -7.68 5.33
CA SER A 37 2.13 -7.89 4.70
C SER A 37 3.08 -6.69 4.85
N LEU A 38 2.56 -5.47 4.90
CA LEU A 38 3.36 -4.24 5.04
C LEU A 38 3.61 -3.93 6.52
N LEU A 39 4.81 -4.27 6.99
CA LEU A 39 5.23 -4.07 8.40
C LEU A 39 6.20 -2.90 8.60
N VAL A 40 7.05 -2.62 7.60
CA VAL A 40 8.11 -1.61 7.70
C VAL A 40 7.72 -0.37 6.89
N TYR A 41 7.68 0.78 7.56
CA TYR A 41 7.27 2.05 6.95
C TYR A 41 8.44 3.03 6.78
N HIS A 42 9.44 2.97 7.65
CA HIS A 42 10.61 3.84 7.63
C HIS A 42 11.83 3.04 7.20
N MET A 43 12.59 3.56 6.25
CA MET A 43 13.82 2.95 5.71
C MET A 43 14.89 4.03 5.49
N GLY A 44 16.15 3.61 5.49
CA GLY A 44 17.28 4.53 5.42
C GLY A 44 17.46 5.33 6.71
N ASP A 45 18.05 6.51 6.61
CA ASP A 45 18.40 7.34 7.76
C ASP A 45 17.44 8.52 7.91
N GLY A 46 16.48 8.43 8.83
CA GLY A 46 15.52 9.51 9.09
C GLY A 46 16.06 10.68 9.91
N LYS A 47 17.27 10.57 10.48
CA LYS A 47 17.86 11.61 11.34
C LYS A 47 18.69 12.61 10.55
N LYS A 48 19.20 12.23 9.37
CA LYS A 48 19.95 13.12 8.50
C LYS A 48 19.05 14.20 7.90
N THR A 49 19.61 15.39 7.76
CA THR A 49 19.01 16.49 7.01
C THR A 49 19.21 16.23 5.52
N TYR A 50 18.17 16.47 4.73
CA TYR A 50 18.17 16.29 3.29
C TYR A 50 17.63 17.54 2.62
N ASP A 51 18.19 17.89 1.47
CA ASP A 51 17.84 19.13 0.76
C ASP A 51 16.56 18.99 -0.08
N THR A 52 16.19 17.78 -0.48
CA THR A 52 15.06 17.57 -1.41
C THR A 52 14.16 16.42 -0.97
N GLN A 53 12.85 16.67 -1.06
CA GLN A 53 11.80 15.68 -0.86
C GLN A 53 11.11 15.36 -2.19
N TYR A 54 10.90 14.07 -2.45
CA TYR A 54 10.19 13.54 -3.60
C TYR A 54 8.99 12.73 -3.12
N ASP A 55 7.79 13.22 -3.36
CA ASP A 55 6.55 12.56 -3.00
C ASP A 55 5.93 11.88 -4.24
N LEU A 56 5.66 10.59 -4.14
CA LEU A 56 4.90 9.86 -5.14
C LEU A 56 3.41 9.96 -4.79
N CYS A 57 2.69 10.83 -5.49
CA CYS A 57 1.27 11.08 -5.31
C CYS A 57 0.41 10.26 -6.27
N THR A 58 -0.76 9.85 -5.81
CA THR A 58 -1.80 9.26 -6.68
C THR A 58 -2.46 10.35 -7.54
N GLU A 59 -2.79 10.03 -8.79
CA GLU A 59 -3.55 10.95 -9.65
C GLU A 59 -5.06 10.80 -9.47
N THR A 60 -5.51 9.57 -9.17
CA THR A 60 -6.92 9.22 -9.05
C THR A 60 -7.19 8.55 -7.71
N ASP A 61 -8.44 8.62 -7.25
CA ASP A 61 -8.91 7.84 -6.11
C ASP A 61 -8.71 6.35 -6.36
N ILE A 62 -7.94 5.70 -5.49
CA ILE A 62 -7.55 4.30 -5.69
C ILE A 62 -7.39 3.55 -4.37
N GLN A 63 -7.65 2.25 -4.43
CA GLN A 63 -7.35 1.32 -3.37
C GLN A 63 -6.19 0.40 -3.78
N LEU A 64 -5.14 0.34 -2.96
CA LEU A 64 -4.00 -0.56 -3.13
C LEU A 64 -3.95 -1.56 -1.97
N ARG A 65 -3.76 -2.83 -2.30
CA ARG A 65 -3.51 -3.86 -1.29
C ARG A 65 -2.14 -3.70 -0.66
N ASP A 66 -2.02 -4.22 0.56
CA ASP A 66 -0.76 -4.28 1.30
C ASP A 66 0.35 -5.05 0.54
N ASN A 67 0.00 -6.12 -0.17
CA ASN A 67 0.96 -6.86 -1.00
C ASN A 67 1.60 -6.02 -2.11
N ALA A 68 0.83 -5.16 -2.77
CA ALA A 68 1.33 -4.25 -3.81
C ALA A 68 2.22 -3.16 -3.21
N LEU A 69 1.83 -2.62 -2.04
CA LEU A 69 2.61 -1.62 -1.31
C LEU A 69 3.95 -2.20 -0.85
N GLU A 70 3.96 -3.41 -0.30
CA GLU A 70 5.18 -4.08 0.14
C GLU A 70 6.08 -4.43 -1.04
N ALA A 71 5.53 -4.92 -2.16
CA ALA A 71 6.30 -5.19 -3.37
C ALA A 71 6.94 -3.91 -3.96
N ALA A 72 6.19 -2.80 -3.98
CA ALA A 72 6.70 -1.51 -4.43
C ALA A 72 7.78 -0.96 -3.50
N ARG A 73 7.57 -1.08 -2.19
CA ARG A 73 8.55 -0.72 -1.15
C ARG A 73 9.84 -1.50 -1.32
N GLN A 74 9.78 -2.82 -1.43
CA GLN A 74 10.97 -3.66 -1.61
C GLN A 74 11.72 -3.34 -2.91
N ALA A 75 10.98 -3.10 -4.02
CA ALA A 75 11.59 -2.78 -5.31
C ALA A 75 12.37 -1.46 -5.28
N ALA A 76 11.82 -0.42 -4.64
CA ALA A 76 12.51 0.85 -4.45
C ALA A 76 13.68 0.70 -3.47
N ASN A 77 13.45 0.14 -2.29
CA ASN A 77 14.44 0.06 -1.22
C ASN A 77 15.67 -0.76 -1.65
N LYS A 78 15.47 -1.91 -2.29
CA LYS A 78 16.59 -2.75 -2.77
C LYS A 78 17.48 -2.02 -3.78
N PHE A 79 16.92 -1.13 -4.58
CA PHE A 79 17.70 -0.32 -5.51
C PHE A 79 18.46 0.80 -4.80
N LEU A 80 17.78 1.53 -3.90
CA LEU A 80 18.38 2.63 -3.13
C LEU A 80 19.52 2.14 -2.24
N GLU A 81 19.33 1.01 -1.56
CA GLU A 81 20.36 0.40 -0.72
C GLU A 81 21.62 0.02 -1.51
N LYS A 82 21.45 -0.43 -2.77
CA LYS A 82 22.57 -0.79 -3.64
C LYS A 82 23.32 0.43 -4.19
N LYS A 83 22.65 1.58 -4.34
CA LYS A 83 23.20 2.74 -5.07
C LYS A 83 23.61 3.91 -4.18
N ILE A 84 22.82 4.23 -3.17
CA ILE A 84 22.99 5.42 -2.34
C ILE A 84 22.86 5.06 -0.85
N MET A 85 23.50 3.96 -0.44
CA MET A 85 23.45 3.43 0.92
C MET A 85 23.68 4.54 1.97
N GLY A 86 22.77 4.67 2.93
CA GLY A 86 22.86 5.65 4.02
C GLY A 86 22.69 7.13 3.61
N GLN A 87 22.38 7.43 2.34
CA GLN A 87 22.17 8.80 1.83
C GLN A 87 20.71 9.07 1.42
N TYR A 88 19.78 8.23 1.88
CA TYR A 88 18.36 8.41 1.62
C TYR A 88 17.53 8.12 2.86
N TYR A 89 16.35 8.73 2.88
CA TYR A 89 15.25 8.34 3.75
C TYR A 89 14.05 8.00 2.89
N PHE A 90 13.48 6.82 3.13
CA PHE A 90 12.30 6.35 2.41
C PHE A 90 11.19 6.04 3.42
N LEU A 91 10.04 6.68 3.20
CA LEU A 91 8.86 6.56 4.04
C LEU A 91 7.66 6.08 3.22
N VAL A 92 6.98 5.05 3.71
CA VAL A 92 5.62 4.70 3.29
C VAL A 92 4.64 5.51 4.12
N ARG A 93 3.86 6.39 3.49
CA ARG A 93 2.92 7.28 4.21
C ARG A 93 1.56 6.63 4.47
N VAL A 94 1.20 5.63 3.68
CA VAL A 94 -0.16 5.07 3.65
C VAL A 94 -0.24 3.77 4.44
N TYR A 95 -1.27 3.66 5.27
CA TYR A 95 -1.53 2.46 6.06
C TYR A 95 -2.75 1.71 5.52
N PRO A 96 -2.69 0.37 5.38
CA PRO A 96 -3.78 -0.44 4.88
C PRO A 96 -4.81 -0.73 5.98
N HIS A 97 -5.68 0.26 6.24
CA HIS A 97 -6.75 0.17 7.23
C HIS A 97 -7.99 -0.58 6.74
N ASN A 98 -8.29 -0.51 5.44
CA ASN A 98 -9.51 -1.09 4.89
C ASN A 98 -9.38 -2.60 4.73
N VAL A 99 -10.40 -3.35 5.15
CA VAL A 99 -10.47 -4.79 4.98
C VAL A 99 -11.28 -5.12 3.73
N ILE A 100 -10.73 -6.03 2.91
CA ILE A 100 -11.36 -6.57 1.72
C ILE A 100 -12.08 -7.86 2.09
N ARG A 101 -13.31 -8.00 1.59
CA ARG A 101 -14.13 -9.21 1.73
C ARG A 101 -14.20 -9.97 0.42
N GLU A 102 -14.22 -11.29 0.54
CA GLU A 102 -14.44 -12.18 -0.59
C GLU A 102 -15.51 -13.23 -0.25
N ASN A 103 -16.49 -13.39 -1.13
CA ASN A 103 -17.34 -14.57 -1.12
C ASN A 103 -16.61 -15.68 -1.88
N LYS A 104 -15.87 -16.52 -1.13
CA LYS A 104 -15.03 -17.57 -1.73
C LYS A 104 -15.92 -18.69 -2.26
N MET A 105 -15.78 -18.98 -3.55
CA MET A 105 -16.35 -20.19 -4.15
C MET A 105 -15.54 -21.39 -3.66
N ILE A 106 -16.20 -22.45 -3.25
CA ILE A 106 -15.53 -23.72 -2.97
C ILE A 106 -15.37 -24.40 -4.33
N ALA A 107 -14.14 -24.73 -4.71
CA ALA A 107 -13.86 -25.43 -5.96
C ALA A 107 -13.45 -26.87 -5.64
N GLY A 108 -14.05 -27.84 -6.34
CA GLY A 108 -13.79 -29.28 -6.15
C GLY A 108 -15.01 -30.14 -6.52
N ALA A 109 -14.84 -31.45 -6.64
CA ALA A 109 -15.94 -32.38 -6.86
C ALA A 109 -16.92 -32.32 -5.67
N GLY A 110 -18.22 -32.18 -5.94
CA GLY A 110 -19.25 -32.06 -4.90
C GLY A 110 -19.35 -30.68 -4.22
N ALA A 111 -18.57 -29.68 -4.65
CA ALA A 111 -18.61 -28.33 -4.06
C ALA A 111 -19.94 -27.59 -4.29
N ASP A 112 -20.66 -27.93 -5.37
CA ASP A 112 -21.99 -27.40 -5.67
C ASP A 112 -22.97 -27.59 -4.50
N ARG A 113 -22.91 -28.76 -3.85
CA ARG A 113 -23.78 -29.10 -2.70
C ARG A 113 -23.41 -28.35 -1.41
N LEU A 114 -22.17 -27.89 -1.29
CA LEU A 114 -21.66 -27.14 -0.13
C LEU A 114 -21.79 -25.63 -0.31
N GLN A 115 -21.96 -25.19 -1.55
CA GLN A 115 -21.97 -23.78 -1.89
C GLN A 115 -23.40 -23.24 -2.07
N LYS A 116 -23.73 -22.16 -1.36
CA LYS A 116 -25.06 -21.53 -1.39
C LYS A 116 -25.26 -20.51 -2.53
N GLY A 117 -24.36 -20.50 -3.52
CA GLY A 117 -24.34 -19.48 -4.59
C GLY A 117 -24.27 -18.05 -4.04
N MET A 118 -25.24 -17.22 -4.40
CA MET A 118 -25.36 -15.81 -3.95
C MET A 118 -26.16 -15.63 -2.67
N ARG A 119 -26.78 -16.70 -2.14
CA ARG A 119 -27.47 -16.62 -0.85
C ARG A 119 -26.43 -16.40 0.25
N ALA A 120 -26.64 -15.38 1.09
CA ALA A 120 -25.70 -14.94 2.13
C ALA A 120 -24.30 -14.58 1.58
N ALA A 121 -24.24 -13.85 0.46
CA ALA A 121 -22.99 -13.45 -0.22
C ALA A 121 -22.10 -12.44 0.55
N PHE A 122 -22.37 -12.16 1.83
CA PHE A 122 -21.49 -11.31 2.63
C PHE A 122 -20.16 -12.04 2.87
N GLY A 123 -19.14 -11.60 2.14
CA GLY A 123 -17.85 -12.28 2.10
C GLY A 123 -17.08 -12.27 3.42
N ARG A 124 -16.10 -13.17 3.53
CA ARG A 124 -15.17 -13.25 4.65
C ARG A 124 -14.03 -12.24 4.46
N ALA A 125 -13.53 -11.68 5.57
CA ALA A 125 -12.33 -10.83 5.55
C ALA A 125 -11.13 -11.64 5.01
N THR A 126 -10.50 -11.15 3.94
CA THR A 126 -9.43 -11.89 3.25
C THR A 126 -8.15 -11.08 3.17
N ASP A 127 -8.20 -9.82 2.75
CA ASP A 127 -7.02 -8.98 2.55
C ASP A 127 -7.18 -7.60 3.18
N ARG A 128 -6.09 -6.83 3.22
CA ARG A 128 -6.07 -5.43 3.65
C ARG A 128 -5.63 -4.52 2.52
N ALA A 129 -6.14 -3.29 2.53
CA ALA A 129 -5.79 -2.29 1.54
C ALA A 129 -5.79 -0.87 2.11
N ALA A 130 -4.92 -0.04 1.55
CA ALA A 130 -4.91 1.40 1.74
C ALA A 130 -5.82 2.05 0.70
N ARG A 131 -6.70 2.94 1.16
CA ARG A 131 -7.49 3.79 0.28
C ARG A 131 -6.85 5.16 0.24
N MET A 132 -6.64 5.67 -0.96
CA MET A 132 -6.01 6.97 -1.19
C MET A 132 -6.92 7.81 -2.06
N ARG A 133 -6.92 9.11 -1.78
CA ARG A 133 -7.56 10.12 -2.61
C ARG A 133 -6.56 10.69 -3.61
N ALA A 134 -7.05 11.19 -4.73
CA ALA A 134 -6.25 11.94 -5.70
C ALA A 134 -5.40 13.01 -5.00
N GLY A 135 -4.13 13.11 -5.41
CA GLY A 135 -3.13 14.02 -4.86
C GLY A 135 -2.44 13.52 -3.58
N GLN A 136 -2.93 12.44 -2.95
CA GLN A 136 -2.33 11.91 -1.71
C GLN A 136 -1.00 11.21 -1.99
N ALA A 137 0.03 11.52 -1.19
CA ALA A 137 1.35 10.90 -1.25
C ALA A 137 1.33 9.47 -0.67
N VAL A 138 1.82 8.51 -1.46
CA VAL A 138 1.96 7.09 -1.10
C VAL A 138 3.32 6.84 -0.47
N PHE A 139 4.36 7.31 -1.14
CA PHE A 139 5.74 7.17 -0.77
C PHE A 139 6.39 8.55 -0.73
N THR A 140 7.25 8.77 0.26
CA THR A 140 8.11 9.94 0.36
C THR A 140 9.56 9.48 0.35
N PHE A 141 10.36 10.06 -0.52
CA PHE A 141 11.80 9.88 -0.56
C PHE A 141 12.46 11.20 -0.22
N LYS A 142 13.50 11.19 0.61
CA LYS A 142 14.36 12.34 0.87
C LYS A 142 15.80 11.97 0.57
N SER A 143 16.50 12.84 -0.14
CA SER A 143 17.92 12.69 -0.42
C SER A 143 18.50 14.05 -0.83
N ALA A 144 19.83 14.15 -0.88
CA ALA A 144 20.50 15.30 -1.46
C ALA A 144 20.16 15.44 -2.96
N GLY A 145 20.18 16.67 -3.49
CA GLY A 145 19.85 16.94 -4.89
C GLY A 145 20.72 16.17 -5.90
N VAL A 146 21.98 15.87 -5.54
CA VAL A 146 22.91 15.06 -6.35
C VAL A 146 22.38 13.66 -6.66
N ASN A 147 21.59 13.08 -5.75
CA ASN A 147 21.06 11.71 -5.88
C ASN A 147 19.72 11.62 -6.61
N ARG A 148 19.22 12.73 -7.16
CA ARG A 148 17.98 12.79 -7.95
C ARG A 148 17.80 11.67 -8.98
N PRO A 149 18.78 11.34 -9.86
CA PRO A 149 18.59 10.28 -10.85
C PRO A 149 18.35 8.90 -10.22
N HIS A 150 18.97 8.61 -9.07
CA HIS A 150 18.75 7.37 -8.35
C HIS A 150 17.37 7.32 -7.70
N ILE A 151 16.88 8.44 -7.16
CA ILE A 151 15.52 8.53 -6.61
C ILE A 151 14.47 8.33 -7.70
N MET A 152 14.64 8.96 -8.87
CA MET A 152 13.69 8.81 -9.98
C MET A 152 13.61 7.37 -10.49
N GLU A 153 14.74 6.66 -10.57
CA GLU A 153 14.76 5.25 -10.95
C GLU A 153 14.12 4.35 -9.88
N ALA A 154 14.31 4.64 -8.59
CA ALA A 154 13.61 3.93 -7.51
C ALA A 154 12.10 4.12 -7.58
N ILE A 155 11.65 5.37 -7.85
CA ILE A 155 10.24 5.70 -8.02
C ILE A 155 9.65 4.96 -9.22
N ARG A 156 10.36 4.91 -10.36
CA ARG A 156 9.91 4.17 -11.55
C ARG A 156 9.69 2.69 -11.24
N ARG A 157 10.60 2.07 -10.47
CA ARG A 157 10.47 0.67 -10.02
C ARG A 157 9.29 0.46 -9.08
N ALA A 158 9.05 1.39 -8.15
CA ALA A 158 7.88 1.34 -7.27
C ALA A 158 6.57 1.47 -8.06
N LYS A 159 6.49 2.44 -8.98
CA LYS A 159 5.33 2.65 -9.87
C LYS A 159 4.95 1.36 -10.61
N ALA A 160 5.93 0.62 -11.14
CA ALA A 160 5.70 -0.62 -11.88
C ALA A 160 5.07 -1.76 -11.03
N LYS A 161 5.10 -1.66 -9.70
CA LYS A 161 4.50 -2.65 -8.79
C LYS A 161 3.11 -2.28 -8.31
N MET A 162 2.69 -1.04 -8.53
CA MET A 162 1.38 -0.55 -8.12
C MET A 162 0.50 -0.32 -9.35
N SER A 163 -0.81 -0.37 -9.13
CA SER A 163 -1.80 -0.11 -10.16
C SER A 163 -2.24 1.35 -10.11
N GLY A 164 -2.59 1.94 -11.25
CA GLY A 164 -3.06 3.33 -11.33
C GLY A 164 -1.97 4.28 -11.82
N TYR A 165 -2.30 5.57 -11.82
CA TYR A 165 -1.43 6.64 -12.31
C TYR A 165 -0.92 7.47 -11.13
N TYR A 166 0.32 7.94 -11.26
CA TYR A 166 1.03 8.61 -10.18
C TYR A 166 1.91 9.73 -10.70
N VAL A 167 1.93 10.83 -9.97
CA VAL A 167 2.78 12.00 -10.23
C VAL A 167 3.85 12.09 -9.15
N VAL A 168 5.04 12.53 -9.54
CA VAL A 168 6.11 12.85 -8.60
C VAL A 168 6.05 14.34 -8.31
N LYS A 169 5.95 14.70 -7.03
CA LYS A 169 6.07 16.09 -6.57
C LYS A 169 7.44 16.26 -5.92
N GLU A 170 8.22 17.18 -6.46
CA GLU A 170 9.56 17.53 -5.95
C GLU A 170 9.42 18.82 -5.14
N THR A 171 9.85 18.77 -3.88
CA THR A 171 9.79 19.90 -2.95
C THR A 171 11.19 20.11 -2.38
N PRO A 172 11.83 21.29 -2.59
CA PRO A 172 13.05 21.62 -1.89
C PRO A 172 12.74 21.79 -0.40
N LEU A 173 13.47 21.08 0.45
CA LEU A 173 13.41 21.27 1.89
C LEU A 173 14.41 22.39 2.20
N ALA A 174 13.92 23.52 2.70
CA ALA A 174 14.82 24.56 3.21
C ALA A 174 15.68 23.94 4.30
N SER A 175 17.00 23.98 4.14
CA SER A 175 17.94 23.59 5.18
C SER A 175 17.63 24.43 6.41
N SER A 176 17.05 23.79 7.43
CA SER A 176 16.91 24.40 8.75
C SER A 176 18.32 24.73 9.23
N ALA A 177 18.64 26.02 9.17
CA ALA A 177 19.83 26.64 9.74
C ALA A 177 19.87 26.44 11.27
#